data_AF-A0A1M5Z9P5-F1
#
_entry.id   AF-A0A1M5Z9P5-F1
#
_cell.length_a   1.000
_cell.length_b   1.000
_cell.length_c   1.000
_cell.angle_alpha   90.00
_cell.angle_beta   90.00
_cell.angle_gamma   90.00
#
_symmetry.space_group_name_H-M   'P 1'
#
loop_
_entity.id
_entity.type
_entity.pdbx_description
1 polymer ?
#
loop_
_entity_poly.entity_id
_entity_poly.type
_entity_poly.pdbx_seq_one_letter_code
_entity_poly.pdbx_strand_id
1 'polypeptide(L)'
;MKKAYFIVLILAFNVAYSQENEQEKMISRFVLDLFDKSIDPEIVFDEYISTDKEDNLKASVTKRKKLAIQIIKETRKNKKNNGWLIPNPEIRKLNDPKVFPYEELKGLSEIQLQFNTSGEFKDRIYVLTNDKETEILQYFLMSENKKKIKSFTLFVKAKNSGWFFEY
;
A
#
# COMPACT_ATOMS: atom_id res chain seq x y z
N MET A 1 38.76 13.16 -43.30
CA MET A 1 39.02 12.72 -41.91
C MET A 1 37.70 12.60 -41.17
N LYS A 2 37.59 11.56 -40.34
CA LYS A 2 36.35 11.02 -39.75
C LYS A 2 35.84 11.87 -38.58
N LYS A 3 34.51 12.06 -38.57
CA LYS A 3 33.57 12.06 -37.42
C LYS A 3 33.93 12.90 -36.19
N ALA A 4 33.18 13.99 -36.00
CA ALA A 4 32.84 14.51 -34.67
C ALA A 4 31.33 14.32 -34.45
N TYR A 5 30.91 13.08 -34.20
CA TYR A 5 29.67 12.83 -33.45
C TYR A 5 30.06 12.84 -31.99
N PHE A 6 30.14 14.04 -31.40
CA PHE A 6 30.31 14.14 -29.96
C PHE A 6 28.97 13.77 -29.32
N ILE A 7 29.02 12.65 -28.62
CA ILE A 7 27.94 11.97 -27.93
C ILE A 7 27.27 12.95 -26.96
N VAL A 8 26.10 13.48 -27.34
CA VAL A 8 25.10 13.98 -26.39
C VAL A 8 24.16 12.81 -26.12
N LEU A 9 24.65 11.82 -25.36
CA LEU A 9 23.83 10.67 -24.95
C LEU A 9 24.10 10.22 -23.50
N ILE A 10 24.67 11.09 -22.67
CA ILE A 10 24.96 10.78 -21.25
C ILE A 10 24.43 11.89 -20.32
N LEU A 11 23.28 12.47 -20.66
CA LEU A 11 22.54 13.34 -19.73
C LEU A 11 21.06 12.96 -19.59
N ALA A 12 20.56 12.01 -20.40
CA ALA A 12 19.17 11.54 -20.31
C ALA A 12 18.98 10.30 -19.39
N PHE A 13 20.06 9.72 -18.86
CA PHE A 13 20.00 8.42 -18.15
C PHE A 13 20.23 8.47 -16.63
N ASN A 14 20.31 9.66 -16.00
CA ASN A 14 20.54 9.76 -14.55
C ASN A 14 19.58 10.70 -13.80
N VAL A 15 18.46 11.09 -14.42
CA VAL A 15 17.39 11.82 -13.72
C VAL A 15 16.05 11.07 -13.79
N ALA A 16 16.11 9.73 -13.88
CA ALA A 16 15.04 8.88 -13.36
C ALA A 16 15.25 8.65 -11.85
N TYR A 17 15.76 9.68 -11.16
CA TYR A 17 15.77 9.72 -9.71
C TYR A 17 14.32 9.87 -9.29
N SER A 18 13.73 8.74 -8.91
CA SER A 18 12.47 8.57 -8.19
C SER A 18 12.01 9.88 -7.56
N GLN A 19 11.15 10.61 -8.27
CA GLN A 19 10.20 11.47 -7.57
C GLN A 19 9.19 10.49 -7.00
N GLU A 20 9.43 10.05 -5.77
CA GLU A 20 8.46 9.28 -5.00
C GLU A 20 7.09 9.93 -5.22
N ASN A 21 6.17 9.12 -5.74
CA ASN A 21 4.83 9.58 -6.06
C ASN A 21 4.14 10.06 -4.78
N GLU A 22 3.27 11.07 -4.87
CA GLU A 22 2.51 11.58 -3.71
C GLU A 22 1.75 10.46 -2.99
N GLN A 23 1.27 9.44 -3.73
CA GLN A 23 0.65 8.27 -3.13
C GLN A 23 1.64 7.40 -2.33
N GLU A 24 2.85 7.18 -2.84
CA GLU A 24 3.88 6.40 -2.15
C GLU A 24 4.24 7.08 -0.83
N LYS A 25 4.52 8.39 -0.86
CA LYS A 25 4.80 9.19 0.34
C LYS A 25 3.68 9.13 1.36
N MET A 26 2.43 9.25 0.91
CA MET A 26 1.27 9.19 1.79
C MET A 26 1.14 7.81 2.45
N ILE A 27 1.32 6.72 1.70
CA ILE A 27 1.28 5.36 2.25
C ILE A 27 2.45 5.12 3.20
N SER A 28 3.65 5.58 2.87
CA SER A 28 4.83 5.46 3.75
C SER A 28 4.59 6.18 5.08
N ARG A 29 4.02 7.38 5.07
CA ARG A 29 3.61 8.09 6.31
C ARG A 29 2.51 7.34 7.07
N PHE A 30 1.48 6.86 6.38
CA PHE A 30 0.45 6.02 6.98
C PHE A 30 1.06 4.82 7.71
N VAL A 31 2.04 4.13 7.10
CA VAL A 31 2.71 2.98 7.70
C VAL A 31 3.42 3.35 9.01
N LEU A 32 4.10 4.50 9.06
CA LEU A 32 4.74 4.98 10.28
C LEU A 32 3.70 5.30 11.37
N ASP A 33 2.68 6.09 11.03
CA ASP A 33 1.65 6.55 11.96
C ASP A 33 0.73 5.41 12.46
N LEU A 34 0.54 4.39 11.63
CA LEU A 34 -0.20 3.17 11.97
C LEU A 34 0.40 2.48 13.19
N PHE A 35 1.72 2.47 13.32
CA PHE A 35 2.43 1.82 14.44
C PHE A 35 2.85 2.79 15.55
N ASP A 36 2.80 4.10 15.32
CA ASP A 36 3.04 5.10 16.36
C ASP A 36 1.90 5.11 17.40
N LYS A 37 2.24 4.77 18.65
CA LYS A 37 1.28 4.72 19.75
C LYS A 37 0.92 6.10 20.31
N SER A 38 1.67 7.14 19.96
CA SER A 38 1.41 8.51 20.37
C SER A 38 0.29 9.18 19.56
N ILE A 39 0.02 8.70 18.34
CA ILE A 39 -1.01 9.24 17.46
C ILE A 39 -2.34 8.50 17.71
N ASP A 40 -3.44 9.23 17.91
CA ASP A 40 -4.75 8.60 18.10
C ASP A 40 -5.18 7.81 16.84
N PRO A 41 -5.69 6.56 16.96
CA PRO A 41 -6.23 5.81 15.83
C PRO A 41 -7.29 6.55 14.99
N GLU A 42 -8.06 7.46 15.60
CA GLU A 42 -9.03 8.29 14.91
C GLU A 42 -8.35 9.30 13.97
N ILE A 43 -7.22 9.87 14.39
CA ILE A 43 -6.42 10.79 13.57
C ILE A 43 -5.87 10.03 12.35
N VAL A 44 -5.27 8.85 12.58
CA VAL A 44 -4.77 7.99 11.48
C VAL A 44 -5.90 7.66 10.49
N PHE A 45 -7.09 7.33 11.00
CA PHE A 45 -8.24 7.09 10.14
C PHE A 45 -8.64 8.34 9.35
N ASP A 46 -8.84 9.48 10.01
CA ASP A 46 -9.36 10.69 9.39
C ASP A 46 -8.38 11.28 8.37
N GLU A 47 -7.06 11.11 8.57
CA GLU A 47 -6.04 11.56 7.64
C GLU A 47 -5.93 10.65 6.42
N TYR A 48 -5.78 9.34 6.63
CA TYR A 48 -5.34 8.42 5.57
C TYR A 48 -6.44 7.57 4.95
N ILE A 49 -7.53 7.29 5.66
CA ILE A 49 -8.50 6.27 5.25
C ILE A 49 -9.74 6.91 4.60
N SER A 50 -10.17 6.38 3.46
CA SER A 50 -11.47 6.71 2.86
C SER A 50 -12.51 5.65 3.24
N THR A 51 -13.72 6.13 3.52
CA THR A 51 -14.92 5.29 3.66
C THR A 51 -16.01 5.74 2.71
N ASP A 52 -15.63 6.41 1.61
CA ASP A 52 -16.55 6.86 0.58
C ASP A 52 -17.27 5.64 -0.02
N LYS A 53 -18.55 5.80 -0.34
CA LYS A 53 -19.35 4.72 -0.92
C LYS A 53 -18.84 4.43 -2.34
N GLU A 54 -18.38 3.21 -2.58
CA GLU A 54 -18.74 2.57 -3.84
C GLU A 54 -20.15 2.01 -3.66
N ASP A 55 -21.02 2.20 -4.65
CA ASP A 55 -22.50 2.25 -4.57
C ASP A 55 -23.21 0.99 -4.02
N ASN A 56 -22.48 -0.02 -3.55
CA ASN A 56 -23.01 -1.36 -3.22
C ASN A 56 -22.80 -1.82 -1.76
N LEU A 57 -22.25 -0.98 -0.86
CA LEU A 57 -22.01 -1.38 0.53
C LEU A 57 -23.22 -1.14 1.45
N LYS A 58 -23.69 -2.20 2.12
CA LYS A 58 -24.84 -2.16 3.06
C LYS A 58 -24.53 -1.48 4.41
N ALA A 59 -23.26 -1.33 4.77
CA ALA A 59 -22.85 -0.74 6.04
C ALA A 59 -22.85 0.80 6.00
N SER A 60 -23.27 1.45 7.09
CA SER A 60 -23.19 2.91 7.22
C SER A 60 -21.75 3.37 7.41
N VAL A 61 -21.43 4.59 6.95
CA VAL A 61 -20.11 5.24 7.11
C VAL A 61 -19.59 5.13 8.55
N THR A 62 -20.45 5.36 9.55
CA THR A 62 -20.09 5.24 10.97
C THR A 62 -19.63 3.83 11.35
N LYS A 63 -20.27 2.78 10.82
CA LYS A 63 -19.85 1.39 11.08
C LYS A 63 -18.50 1.10 10.44
N ARG A 64 -18.28 1.58 9.22
CA ARG A 64 -17.00 1.45 8.51
C ARG A 64 -15.85 2.12 9.24
N LYS A 65 -16.06 3.38 9.68
CA LYS A 65 -15.11 4.13 10.50
C LYS A 65 -14.73 3.35 11.76
N LYS A 66 -15.73 2.86 12.51
CA LYS A 66 -15.49 2.06 13.72
C LYS A 66 -14.66 0.80 13.42
N LEU A 67 -14.95 0.12 12.32
CA LEU A 67 -14.24 -1.09 11.93
C LEU A 67 -12.78 -0.82 11.55
N ALA A 68 -12.53 0.21 10.73
CA ALA A 68 -11.17 0.60 10.37
C ALA A 68 -10.34 1.01 11.60
N ILE A 69 -10.92 1.81 12.50
CA ILE A 69 -10.29 2.19 13.77
C ILE A 69 -10.00 0.95 14.64
N GLN A 70 -10.91 -0.02 14.68
CA GLN A 70 -10.68 -1.26 15.42
C GLN A 70 -9.51 -2.04 14.82
N ILE A 71 -9.41 -2.12 13.49
CA ILE A 71 -8.28 -2.78 12.83
C ILE A 71 -6.97 -2.07 13.17
N ILE A 72 -6.91 -0.73 13.12
CA ILE A 72 -5.72 0.05 13.54
C ILE A 72 -5.33 -0.28 14.99
N LYS A 73 -6.31 -0.29 15.91
CA LYS A 73 -6.10 -0.63 17.32
C LYS A 73 -5.55 -2.05 17.49
N GLU A 74 -6.06 -3.01 16.74
CA GLU A 74 -5.58 -4.40 16.78
C GLU A 74 -4.19 -4.54 16.16
N THR A 75 -3.88 -3.86 15.05
CA THR A 75 -2.54 -3.80 14.46
C THR A 75 -1.48 -3.39 15.49
N ARG A 76 -1.77 -2.36 16.30
CA ARG A 76 -0.84 -1.86 17.33
C ARG A 76 -0.63 -2.81 18.51
N LYS A 77 -1.59 -3.68 18.79
CA LYS A 77 -1.50 -4.69 19.86
C LYS A 77 -0.87 -5.99 19.37
N ASN A 78 -1.09 -6.31 18.09
CA ASN A 78 -0.78 -7.60 17.54
C ASN A 78 0.73 -7.88 17.55
N LYS A 79 1.11 -9.03 18.10
CA LYS A 79 2.50 -9.51 18.12
C LYS A 79 2.73 -10.69 17.18
N LYS A 80 1.68 -11.16 16.49
CA LYS A 80 1.72 -12.35 15.64
C LYS A 80 1.43 -11.99 14.19
N ASN A 81 1.98 -12.79 13.28
CA ASN A 81 1.61 -12.71 11.87
C ASN A 81 0.20 -13.31 11.70
N ASN A 82 -0.78 -12.47 11.37
CA ASN A 82 -2.18 -12.87 11.11
C ASN A 82 -2.48 -12.93 9.61
N GLY A 83 -1.44 -13.14 8.78
CA GLY A 83 -1.52 -13.04 7.33
C GLY A 83 -1.80 -11.60 6.89
N TRP A 84 -2.60 -11.44 5.85
CA TRP A 84 -2.88 -10.15 5.22
C TRP A 84 -4.11 -9.42 5.76
N LEU A 85 -4.80 -10.01 6.74
CA LEU A 85 -5.98 -9.41 7.37
C LEU A 85 -5.62 -8.26 8.32
N ILE A 86 -4.44 -8.33 8.91
CA ILE A 86 -3.89 -7.30 9.80
C ILE A 86 -2.44 -7.10 9.36
N PRO A 87 -1.98 -5.85 9.19
CA PRO A 87 -0.60 -5.56 8.83
C PRO A 87 0.41 -6.34 9.65
N ASN A 88 1.42 -6.88 8.97
CA ASN A 88 2.48 -7.66 9.58
C ASN A 88 3.18 -6.83 10.67
N PRO A 89 3.26 -7.30 11.93
CA PRO A 89 3.87 -6.54 13.02
C PRO A 89 5.37 -6.25 12.82
N GLU A 90 6.05 -6.94 11.90
CA GLU A 90 7.44 -6.64 11.54
C GLU A 90 7.59 -5.31 10.81
N ILE A 91 6.53 -4.81 10.16
CA ILE A 91 6.52 -3.52 9.46
C ILE A 91 6.90 -2.36 10.40
N ARG A 92 6.60 -2.47 11.70
CA ARG A 92 6.96 -1.45 12.71
C ARG A 92 8.47 -1.23 12.86
N LYS A 93 9.30 -2.12 12.33
CA LYS A 93 10.76 -2.04 12.38
C LYS A 93 11.32 -1.25 11.20
N LEU A 94 10.50 -0.93 10.20
CA LEU A 94 10.90 -0.14 9.06
C LEU A 94 11.00 1.33 9.49
N ASN A 95 12.15 1.93 9.26
CA ASN A 95 12.35 3.37 9.46
C ASN A 95 12.08 4.16 8.17
N ASP A 96 12.15 3.49 7.02
CA ASP A 96 11.98 4.08 5.69
C ASP A 96 11.12 3.13 4.84
N PRO A 97 9.78 3.20 4.95
CA PRO A 97 8.88 2.29 4.25
C PRO A 97 9.00 2.46 2.73
N LYS A 98 9.33 1.38 2.02
CA LYS A 98 9.44 1.36 0.57
C LYS A 98 8.13 0.93 -0.08
N VAL A 99 7.44 1.89 -0.69
CA VAL A 99 6.13 1.67 -1.30
C VAL A 99 6.23 1.85 -2.81
N PHE A 100 5.60 0.95 -3.57
CA PHE A 100 5.58 1.00 -5.03
C PHE A 100 4.20 0.69 -5.58
N PRO A 101 3.88 1.18 -6.80
CA PRO A 101 2.74 0.66 -7.55
C PRO A 101 2.91 -0.83 -7.81
N TYR A 102 1.81 -1.60 -7.64
CA TYR A 102 1.82 -3.06 -7.83
C TYR A 102 2.34 -3.49 -9.21
N GLU A 103 2.10 -2.68 -10.23
CA GLU A 103 2.49 -2.98 -11.61
C GLU A 103 4.00 -2.87 -11.89
N GLU A 104 4.73 -2.16 -11.04
CA GLU A 104 6.18 -1.96 -11.18
C GLU A 104 6.97 -3.14 -10.62
N LEU A 105 6.39 -3.91 -9.70
CA LEU A 105 7.04 -5.06 -9.05
C LEU A 105 6.75 -6.38 -9.77
N LYS A 106 6.71 -6.36 -11.11
CA LYS A 106 6.54 -7.59 -11.90
C LYS A 106 7.75 -8.50 -11.69
N GLY A 107 7.52 -9.66 -11.06
CA GLY A 107 8.56 -10.67 -10.79
C GLY A 107 9.09 -10.68 -9.36
N LEU A 108 8.48 -9.93 -8.45
CA LEU A 108 8.85 -9.87 -7.04
C LEU A 108 8.10 -10.92 -6.20
N SER A 109 8.85 -11.84 -5.59
CA SER A 109 8.42 -12.93 -4.67
C SER A 109 7.56 -14.05 -5.28
N GLU A 110 7.64 -15.26 -4.71
CA GLU A 110 6.75 -16.40 -5.03
C GLU A 110 5.29 -16.17 -4.56
N ILE A 111 5.07 -15.22 -3.65
CA ILE A 111 3.80 -14.99 -2.95
C ILE A 111 2.93 -13.94 -3.66
N GLN A 112 3.39 -13.34 -4.76
CA GLN A 112 2.67 -12.29 -5.48
C GLN A 112 1.18 -12.67 -5.67
N LEU A 113 0.31 -11.95 -4.96
CA LEU A 113 -1.12 -12.22 -4.99
C LEU A 113 -1.71 -11.78 -6.33
N GLN A 114 -2.45 -12.69 -6.96
CA GLN A 114 -3.29 -12.38 -8.10
C GLN A 114 -4.61 -11.80 -7.59
N PHE A 115 -4.84 -10.52 -7.89
CA PHE A 115 -6.11 -9.87 -7.60
C PHE A 115 -7.12 -10.26 -8.68
N ASN A 116 -8.19 -10.94 -8.26
CA ASN A 116 -9.23 -11.49 -9.14
C ASN A 116 -10.25 -10.43 -9.60
N THR A 117 -9.89 -9.16 -9.48
CA THR A 117 -10.69 -8.01 -9.92
C THR A 117 -10.52 -7.83 -11.42
N SER A 118 -11.56 -7.33 -12.09
CA SER A 118 -11.70 -7.07 -13.53
C SER A 118 -10.68 -6.07 -14.10
N GLY A 119 -9.39 -6.13 -13.78
CA GLY A 119 -8.37 -5.17 -14.23
C GLY A 119 -8.50 -3.74 -13.68
N GLU A 120 -9.73 -3.27 -13.42
CA GLU A 120 -10.12 -1.89 -13.14
C GLU A 120 -9.48 -1.25 -11.90
N PHE A 121 -8.87 -2.04 -11.02
CA PHE A 121 -8.31 -1.52 -9.77
C PHE A 121 -6.81 -1.73 -9.63
N LYS A 122 -6.14 -2.41 -10.59
CA LYS A 122 -4.72 -2.75 -10.46
C LYS A 122 -3.81 -1.52 -10.40
N ASP A 123 -4.17 -0.45 -11.11
CA ASP A 123 -3.49 0.85 -11.09
C ASP A 123 -3.70 1.65 -9.79
N ARG A 124 -4.55 1.15 -8.90
CA ARG A 124 -4.83 1.68 -7.55
C ARG A 124 -4.19 0.83 -6.45
N ILE A 125 -3.52 -0.28 -6.79
CA ILE A 125 -2.86 -1.14 -5.82
C ILE A 125 -1.42 -0.69 -5.63
N TYR A 126 -1.06 -0.47 -4.39
CA TYR A 126 0.31 -0.20 -3.95
C TYR A 126 0.76 -1.29 -3.00
N VAL A 127 2.08 -1.49 -2.92
CA VAL A 127 2.67 -2.54 -2.10
C VAL A 127 3.84 -1.99 -1.31
N LEU A 128 3.91 -2.36 -0.05
CA LEU A 128 5.07 -2.15 0.82
C LEU A 128 6.00 -3.34 0.68
N THR A 129 7.29 -3.10 0.46
CA THR A 129 8.31 -4.15 0.43
C THR A 129 9.23 -4.08 1.64
N ASN A 130 10.03 -5.12 1.84
CA ASN A 130 11.15 -5.07 2.77
C ASN A 130 12.29 -4.19 2.23
N ASP A 131 13.27 -3.84 3.06
CA ASP A 131 14.39 -2.95 2.70
C ASP A 131 15.17 -3.40 1.45
N LYS A 132 15.20 -4.71 1.20
CA LYS A 132 15.91 -5.33 0.06
C LYS A 132 15.05 -5.40 -1.20
N GLU A 133 13.79 -4.99 -1.14
CA GLU A 133 12.82 -5.10 -2.23
C GLU A 133 12.74 -6.53 -2.79
N THR A 134 12.75 -7.53 -1.90
CA THR A 134 12.65 -8.97 -2.28
C THR A 134 11.34 -9.61 -1.87
N GLU A 135 10.60 -8.98 -0.95
CA GLU A 135 9.38 -9.52 -0.35
C GLU A 135 8.33 -8.42 -0.22
N ILE A 136 7.07 -8.76 -0.54
CA ILE A 136 5.92 -7.89 -0.28
C ILE A 136 5.49 -8.10 1.17
N LEU A 137 5.41 -7.01 1.94
CA LEU A 137 5.02 -7.02 3.35
C LEU A 137 3.57 -6.62 3.57
N GLN A 138 3.02 -5.74 2.72
CA GLN A 138 1.63 -5.29 2.79
C GLN A 138 1.14 -4.82 1.42
N TYR A 139 -0.15 -4.97 1.16
CA TYR A 139 -0.84 -4.36 0.02
C TYR A 139 -1.81 -3.28 0.49
N PHE A 140 -1.99 -2.27 -0.35
CA PHE A 140 -2.88 -1.13 -0.14
C PHE A 140 -3.72 -0.92 -1.40
N LEU A 141 -5.02 -0.71 -1.22
CA LEU A 141 -5.93 -0.27 -2.26
C LEU A 141 -6.25 1.20 -2.04
N MET A 142 -6.01 2.01 -3.06
CA MET A 142 -6.33 3.44 -3.06
C MET A 142 -7.78 3.71 -3.47
N SER A 143 -8.34 4.81 -2.98
CA SER A 143 -9.62 5.37 -3.45
C SER A 143 -9.56 5.72 -4.93
N GLU A 144 -10.70 5.90 -5.59
CA GLU A 144 -10.78 6.22 -7.04
C GLU A 144 -9.99 7.49 -7.39
N ASN A 145 -10.08 8.51 -6.52
CA ASN A 145 -9.32 9.75 -6.68
C ASN A 145 -7.85 9.67 -6.22
N LYS A 146 -7.39 8.49 -5.77
CA LYS A 146 -6.03 8.21 -5.27
C LYS A 146 -5.54 9.16 -4.16
N LYS A 147 -6.45 9.76 -3.39
CA LYS A 147 -6.10 10.67 -2.27
C LYS A 147 -6.01 9.97 -0.92
N LYS A 148 -6.67 8.83 -0.75
CA LYS A 148 -6.75 8.10 0.52
C LYS A 148 -6.68 6.60 0.29
N ILE A 149 -6.31 5.86 1.33
CA ILE A 149 -6.34 4.41 1.37
C ILE A 149 -7.78 3.95 1.57
N LYS A 150 -8.29 3.17 0.63
CA LYS A 150 -9.60 2.52 0.72
C LYS A 150 -9.53 1.25 1.57
N SER A 151 -8.43 0.51 1.45
CA SER A 151 -8.19 -0.68 2.27
C SER A 151 -6.71 -1.00 2.38
N PHE A 152 -6.27 -1.41 3.56
CA PHE A 152 -4.96 -2.02 3.81
C PHE A 152 -5.10 -3.45 4.37
N THR A 153 -6.28 -4.05 4.21
CA THR A 153 -6.63 -5.36 4.72
C THR A 153 -7.05 -6.27 3.57
N LEU A 154 -6.51 -7.48 3.52
CA LEU A 154 -6.77 -8.44 2.44
C LEU A 154 -7.28 -9.77 2.98
N PHE A 155 -8.26 -10.33 2.29
CA PHE A 155 -8.64 -11.73 2.39
C PHE A 155 -7.94 -12.54 1.29
N VAL A 156 -7.20 -13.58 1.65
CA VAL A 156 -6.48 -14.43 0.70
C VAL A 156 -7.06 -15.85 0.72
N LYS A 157 -7.48 -16.37 -0.45
CA LYS A 157 -7.88 -17.78 -0.62
C LYS A 157 -6.73 -18.61 -1.19
N ALA A 158 -6.85 -19.93 -1.07
CA ALA A 158 -5.96 -20.89 -1.72
C ALA A 158 -5.86 -20.60 -3.22
N LYS A 159 -4.63 -20.62 -3.77
CA LYS A 159 -4.19 -20.17 -5.12
C LYS A 159 -3.71 -18.71 -5.25
N ASN A 160 -3.15 -18.12 -4.18
CA ASN A 160 -2.61 -16.75 -4.19
C ASN A 160 -3.62 -15.71 -4.69
N SER A 161 -4.93 -15.92 -4.46
CA SER A 161 -5.96 -14.97 -4.88
C SER A 161 -6.36 -14.07 -3.70
N GLY A 162 -6.25 -12.76 -3.90
CA GLY A 162 -6.53 -11.75 -2.88
C GLY A 162 -7.77 -10.89 -3.20
N TRP A 163 -8.54 -10.56 -2.18
CA TRP A 163 -9.60 -9.54 -2.22
C TRP A 163 -9.40 -8.51 -1.11
N PHE A 164 -9.50 -7.23 -1.44
CA PHE A 164 -9.49 -6.17 -0.44
C PHE A 164 -10.73 -6.23 0.43
N PHE A 165 -10.50 -6.09 1.72
CA PHE A 165 -11.55 -5.90 2.71
C PHE A 165 -11.91 -4.42 2.72
N GLU A 166 -12.99 -4.07 2.06
CA GLU A 166 -13.55 -2.73 2.13
C GLU A 166 -14.34 -2.59 3.42
N TYR A 167 -14.07 -1.52 4.16
CA TYR A 167 -14.65 -1.27 5.47
C TYR A 167 -16.17 -1.09 5.42
#